data_AF-A0A0L8BZY6-F1
#
_entry.id   AF-A0A0L8BZY6-F1
#
_cell.length_a   1.000
_cell.length_b   1.000
_cell.length_c   1.000
_cell.angle_alpha   90.00
_cell.angle_beta   90.00
_cell.angle_gamma   90.00
#
_symmetry.space_group_name_H-M   'P 1'
#
loop_
_entity.id
_entity.type
_entity.pdbx_description
1 polymer ?
#
loop_
_entity_poly.entity_id
_entity_poly.type
_entity_poly.pdbx_seq_one_letter_code
_entity_poly.pdbx_strand_id
1 'polypeptide(L)'
;MLAGSLISPLIARFARENGIDPDGFDPDAILEAERFVPDPNRLQAVGMGLGLLDLLRHEKLTARQAVRRSEGHHRLLLGTPEEVADAIIDLWADGTVDGYTLQPPRAPDDIEEFIDKVVPILQDRGVYRSRYEERTVRERYGLPYPP
;
A
#
# COMPACT_ATOMS: atom_id res chain seq x y z
N MET A 1 25.36 -23.31 -22.96
CA MET A 1 23.93 -23.66 -23.04
C MET A 1 23.23 -22.94 -21.90
N LEU A 2 22.57 -21.83 -22.20
CA LEU A 2 21.94 -20.96 -21.21
C LEU A 2 20.66 -21.65 -20.71
N ALA A 3 20.62 -21.96 -19.42
CA ALA A 3 19.38 -22.36 -18.76
C ALA A 3 18.45 -21.14 -18.78
N GLY A 4 17.48 -21.14 -19.69
CA GLY A 4 16.39 -20.17 -19.69
C GLY A 4 15.57 -20.38 -18.42
N SER A 5 15.87 -19.59 -17.39
CA SER A 5 15.02 -19.49 -16.21
C SER A 5 13.69 -18.90 -16.69
N LEU A 6 12.66 -19.74 -16.81
CA LEU A 6 11.33 -19.27 -17.17
C LEU A 6 10.90 -18.24 -16.11
N ILE A 7 10.81 -16.99 -16.53
CA ILE A 7 10.33 -15.90 -15.68
C ILE A 7 8.93 -16.27 -15.19
N SER A 8 8.72 -16.22 -13.87
CA SER A 8 7.42 -16.51 -13.27
C SER A 8 6.33 -15.63 -13.92
N PRO A 9 5.11 -16.15 -14.17
CA PRO A 9 4.02 -15.35 -14.73
C PRO A 9 3.75 -14.04 -13.97
N LEU A 10 3.97 -14.03 -12.65
CA LEU A 10 3.86 -12.85 -11.81
C LEU A 10 4.92 -11.79 -12.12
N ILE A 11 6.17 -12.21 -12.33
CA ILE A 11 7.27 -11.32 -12.66
C ILE A 11 7.09 -10.78 -14.09
N ALA A 12 6.66 -11.62 -15.03
CA ALA A 12 6.36 -11.19 -16.39
C ALA A 12 5.19 -10.18 -16.42
N ARG A 13 4.18 -10.37 -15.55
CA ARG A 13 3.08 -9.43 -15.38
C ARG A 13 3.57 -8.11 -14.80
N PHE A 14 4.36 -8.14 -13.73
CA PHE A 14 4.98 -6.95 -13.14
C PHE A 14 5.77 -6.14 -14.16
N ALA A 15 6.60 -6.81 -14.97
CA ALA A 15 7.36 -6.15 -16.02
C ALA A 15 6.43 -5.39 -16.99
N ARG A 16 5.41 -6.06 -17.53
CA ARG A 16 4.43 -5.44 -18.46
C ARG A 16 3.65 -4.28 -17.84
N GLU A 17 3.18 -4.43 -16.60
CA GLU A 17 2.42 -3.39 -15.90
C GLU A 17 3.24 -2.11 -15.65
N ASN A 18 4.57 -2.24 -15.65
CA ASN A 18 5.51 -1.14 -15.48
C ASN A 18 6.25 -0.79 -16.79
N GLY A 19 5.75 -1.23 -17.95
CA GLY A 19 6.31 -0.87 -19.26
C GLY A 19 7.67 -1.49 -19.59
N ILE A 20 8.03 -2.57 -18.91
CA ILE A 20 9.29 -3.30 -19.12
C ILE A 20 9.02 -4.53 -20.00
N ASP A 21 9.89 -4.73 -21.01
CA ASP A 21 9.88 -5.94 -21.82
C ASP A 21 10.28 -7.16 -20.97
N PRO A 22 9.38 -8.15 -20.75
CA PRO A 22 9.68 -9.29 -19.90
C PRO A 22 10.82 -10.17 -20.45
N ASP A 23 11.07 -10.19 -21.76
CA ASP A 23 12.08 -11.08 -22.36
C ASP A 23 13.51 -10.50 -22.24
N GLY A 24 13.65 -9.19 -22.09
CA GLY A 24 14.93 -8.48 -21.90
C GLY A 24 15.23 -8.10 -20.45
N PHE A 25 14.42 -8.56 -19.50
CA PHE A 25 14.44 -8.14 -18.11
C PHE A 25 15.15 -9.15 -17.21
N ASP A 26 16.19 -8.71 -16.50
CA ASP A 26 16.79 -9.49 -15.41
C ASP A 26 15.98 -9.28 -14.11
N PRO A 27 15.23 -10.29 -13.65
CA PRO A 27 14.39 -10.15 -12.46
C PRO A 27 15.17 -10.11 -11.13
N ASP A 28 16.48 -10.41 -11.18
CA ASP A 28 17.37 -10.42 -10.03
C ASP A 28 18.31 -9.20 -10.01
N ALA A 29 18.20 -8.29 -10.99
CA ALA A 29 18.81 -6.98 -10.93
C ALA A 29 18.06 -6.04 -9.98
N ILE A 30 18.79 -5.14 -9.31
CA ILE A 30 18.20 -4.11 -8.46
C ILE A 30 17.40 -3.13 -9.30
N LEU A 31 16.17 -2.84 -8.87
CA LEU A 31 15.30 -1.87 -9.51
C LEU A 31 15.72 -0.44 -9.14
N GLU A 32 15.78 0.43 -10.15
CA GLU A 32 15.97 1.88 -9.98
C GLU A 32 14.59 2.51 -9.72
N ALA A 33 14.36 3.02 -8.51
CA ALA A 33 13.07 3.55 -8.08
C ALA A 33 12.53 4.63 -9.03
N GLU A 34 13.41 5.47 -9.56
CA GLU A 34 13.09 6.59 -10.45
C GLU A 34 12.43 6.14 -11.77
N ARG A 35 12.61 4.88 -12.19
CA ARG A 35 11.92 4.33 -13.37
C ARG A 35 10.45 4.03 -13.13
N PHE A 36 10.03 3.98 -11.87
CA PHE A 36 8.66 3.61 -11.46
C PHE A 36 7.84 4.82 -11.02
N VAL A 37 8.31 6.04 -11.27
CA VAL A 37 7.53 7.26 -11.00
C VAL A 37 6.25 7.26 -11.84
N PRO A 38 5.05 7.27 -11.23
CA PRO A 38 3.81 7.26 -11.98
C PRO A 38 3.64 8.53 -12.82
N ASP A 39 3.12 8.39 -14.04
CA ASP A 39 2.73 9.52 -14.87
C ASP A 39 1.62 10.33 -14.16
N PRO A 40 1.81 11.63 -13.88
CA PRO A 40 0.81 12.47 -13.24
C PRO A 40 -0.48 12.64 -14.07
N ASN A 41 -0.44 12.37 -15.38
CA ASN A 41 -1.59 12.47 -16.28
C ASN A 41 -2.28 11.11 -16.52
N ARG A 42 -1.88 10.06 -15.81
CA ARG A 42 -2.46 8.72 -15.96
C ARG A 42 -3.92 8.71 -15.51
N LEU A 43 -4.78 8.02 -16.26
CA LEU A 43 -6.21 7.87 -15.94
C LEU A 43 -6.52 6.77 -14.91
N GLN A 44 -5.52 5.95 -14.52
CA GLN A 44 -5.68 4.90 -13.52
C GLN A 44 -5.17 5.35 -12.14
N ALA A 45 -5.59 4.64 -11.09
CA ALA A 45 -5.18 4.93 -9.72
C ALA A 45 -3.65 4.98 -9.56
N VAL A 46 -3.14 6.12 -9.09
CA VAL A 46 -1.70 6.38 -8.92
C VAL A 46 -1.12 5.77 -7.63
N GLY A 47 -1.97 5.53 -6.63
CA GLY A 47 -1.52 5.08 -5.30
C GLY A 47 -0.73 3.77 -5.30
N MET A 48 -1.02 2.85 -6.23
CA MET A 48 -0.25 1.60 -6.39
C MET A 48 1.18 1.86 -6.86
N GLY A 49 1.34 2.73 -7.87
CA GLY A 49 2.65 3.08 -8.40
C GLY A 49 3.46 3.91 -7.39
N LEU A 50 2.81 4.81 -6.65
CA LEU A 50 3.44 5.54 -5.55
C LEU A 50 3.91 4.60 -4.43
N GLY A 51 3.09 3.61 -4.05
CA GLY A 51 3.49 2.62 -3.05
C GLY A 51 4.71 1.78 -3.46
N LEU A 52 4.78 1.37 -4.73
CA LEU A 52 5.97 0.70 -5.28
C LEU A 52 7.19 1.62 -5.27
N LEU A 53 7.03 2.87 -5.72
CA LEU A 53 8.09 3.86 -5.71
C LEU A 53 8.64 4.08 -4.31
N ASP A 54 7.77 4.26 -3.31
CA ASP A 54 8.17 4.48 -1.93
C ASP A 54 8.88 3.27 -1.34
N LEU A 55 8.41 2.05 -1.64
CA LEU A 55 9.10 0.81 -1.27
C LEU A 55 10.51 0.74 -1.85
N LEU A 56 10.67 1.03 -3.15
CA LEU A 56 11.98 0.98 -3.83
C LEU A 56 12.93 2.09 -3.36
N ARG A 57 12.40 3.21 -2.85
CA ARG A 57 13.21 4.28 -2.23
C ARG A 57 13.72 3.89 -0.85
N HIS A 58 12.92 3.14 -0.09
CA HIS A 58 13.30 2.67 1.25
C HIS A 58 14.18 1.41 1.20
N GLU A 59 13.95 0.53 0.23
CA GLU A 59 14.63 -0.77 0.12
C GLU A 59 15.21 -0.99 -1.28
N LYS A 60 16.47 -1.46 -1.34
CA LYS A 60 17.09 -1.89 -2.60
C LYS A 60 16.60 -3.29 -2.97
N LEU A 61 15.54 -3.36 -3.75
CA LEU A 61 14.89 -4.62 -4.13
C LEU A 61 15.13 -5.00 -5.58
N THR A 62 15.21 -6.32 -5.83
CA THR A 62 15.04 -6.89 -7.16
C THR A 62 13.56 -7.00 -7.53
N ALA A 63 13.25 -7.22 -8.81
CA ALA A 63 11.87 -7.44 -9.25
C ALA A 63 11.20 -8.62 -8.54
N ARG A 64 11.95 -9.71 -8.34
CA ARG A 64 11.47 -10.89 -7.62
C ARG A 64 11.10 -10.57 -6.18
N GLN A 65 11.88 -9.71 -5.52
CA GLN A 65 11.60 -9.28 -4.17
C GLN A 65 10.42 -8.30 -4.14
N ALA A 66 10.43 -7.27 -5.00
CA ALA A 66 9.36 -6.29 -5.09
C ALA A 66 7.99 -6.94 -5.34
N VAL A 67 7.90 -7.89 -6.29
CA VAL A 67 6.69 -8.66 -6.55
C VAL A 67 6.23 -9.39 -5.29
N ARG A 68 7.13 -10.10 -4.58
CA ARG A 68 6.79 -10.81 -3.33
C ARG A 68 6.31 -9.90 -2.21
N ARG A 69 6.84 -8.67 -2.11
CA ARG A 69 6.43 -7.68 -1.10
C ARG A 69 5.13 -6.98 -1.48
N SER A 70 4.84 -6.92 -2.77
CA SER A 70 3.73 -6.16 -3.35
C SER A 70 2.73 -7.05 -4.09
N GLU A 71 2.61 -8.35 -3.74
CA GLU A 71 1.68 -9.32 -4.39
C GLU A 71 0.19 -8.92 -4.29
N GLY A 72 -0.15 -7.70 -3.86
CA GLY A 72 -1.51 -7.24 -3.57
C GLY A 72 -1.82 -5.78 -3.86
N HIS A 73 -1.16 -5.11 -4.83
CA HIS A 73 -1.72 -3.93 -5.52
C HIS A 73 -2.41 -2.84 -4.65
N HIS A 74 -1.86 -2.50 -3.48
CA HIS A 74 -2.39 -1.44 -2.61
C HIS A 74 -1.30 -0.43 -2.27
N ARG A 75 -1.73 0.78 -1.87
CA ARG A 75 -0.81 1.85 -1.45
C ARG A 75 -0.04 1.37 -0.22
N LEU A 76 1.28 1.42 -0.29
CA LEU A 76 2.16 1.23 0.85
C LEU A 76 2.40 2.58 1.53
N LEU A 77 2.32 2.60 2.85
CA LEU A 77 2.74 3.74 3.67
C LEU A 77 3.89 3.26 4.53
N LEU A 78 5.09 3.78 4.24
CA LEU A 78 6.32 3.44 4.94
C LEU A 78 6.84 4.72 5.58
N GLY A 79 7.03 4.70 6.90
CA GLY A 79 7.45 5.87 7.65
C GLY A 79 7.30 5.67 9.15
N THR A 80 7.53 6.75 9.88
CA THR A 80 7.24 6.89 11.31
C THR A 80 5.73 6.83 11.59
N PRO A 81 5.30 6.53 12.83
CA PRO A 81 3.90 6.55 13.20
C PRO A 81 3.20 7.89 12.88
N GLU A 82 3.89 9.02 13.07
CA GLU A 82 3.41 10.35 12.74
C GLU A 82 3.20 10.53 11.23
N GLU A 83 4.17 10.15 10.40
CA GLU A 83 4.05 10.24 8.93
C GLU A 83 2.91 9.37 8.40
N VAL A 84 2.72 8.17 8.97
CA VAL A 84 1.60 7.29 8.61
C VAL A 84 0.26 7.91 9.02
N ALA A 85 0.16 8.47 10.23
CA ALA A 85 -1.04 9.16 10.69
C ALA A 85 -1.37 10.39 9.84
N ASP A 86 -0.36 11.19 9.48
CA ASP A 86 -0.50 12.35 8.58
C ASP A 86 -1.06 11.92 7.22
N ALA A 87 -0.50 10.87 6.62
CA ALA A 87 -0.95 10.37 5.33
C ALA A 87 -2.38 9.78 5.35
N ILE A 88 -2.79 9.18 6.47
CA ILE A 88 -4.17 8.70 6.69
C ILE A 88 -5.14 9.89 6.79
N ILE A 89 -4.74 10.93 7.54
CA ILE A 89 -5.56 12.12 7.75
C ILE A 89 -5.73 12.92 6.48
N ASP A 90 -4.68 13.05 5.65
CA ASP A 90 -4.69 13.89 4.44
C ASP A 90 -5.88 13.58 3.51
N LEU A 91 -6.04 12.32 3.07
CA LEU A 91 -7.14 11.93 2.18
C LEU A 91 -8.50 11.78 2.90
N TRP A 92 -8.49 11.67 4.23
CA TRP A 92 -9.75 11.65 4.99
C TRP A 92 -10.29 13.07 5.16
N ALA A 93 -9.40 14.03 5.46
CA ALA A 93 -9.74 15.40 5.76
C ALA A 93 -10.27 16.17 4.53
N ASP A 94 -9.84 15.81 3.32
CA ASP A 94 -10.37 16.38 2.07
C ASP A 94 -11.66 15.68 1.58
N GLY A 95 -12.12 14.63 2.28
CA GLY A 95 -13.31 13.87 1.95
C GLY A 95 -13.13 12.86 0.81
N THR A 96 -11.89 12.57 0.40
CA THR A 96 -11.60 11.56 -0.63
C THR A 96 -11.98 10.15 -0.16
N VAL A 97 -11.84 9.87 1.15
CA VAL A 97 -12.23 8.58 1.75
C VAL A 97 -12.91 8.73 3.10
N ASP A 98 -13.86 7.85 3.40
CA ASP A 98 -14.47 7.73 4.74
C ASP A 98 -13.65 6.84 5.70
N GLY A 99 -12.70 6.07 5.16
CA GLY A 99 -11.86 5.14 5.91
C GLY A 99 -11.01 4.24 5.01
N TYR A 100 -10.28 3.32 5.64
CA TYR A 100 -9.29 2.48 4.97
C TYR A 100 -9.43 1.02 5.35
N THR A 101 -9.09 0.15 4.40
CA THR A 101 -8.80 -1.26 4.66
C THR A 101 -7.30 -1.42 4.88
N LEU A 102 -6.89 -1.88 6.06
CA LEU A 102 -5.49 -2.15 6.37
C LEU A 102 -5.13 -3.57 5.97
N GLN A 103 -4.01 -3.72 5.24
CA GLN A 103 -3.45 -5.02 4.86
C GLN A 103 -1.99 -5.11 5.36
N PRO A 104 -1.78 -5.57 6.61
CA PRO A 104 -0.44 -5.69 7.19
C PRO A 104 0.39 -6.77 6.46
N PRO A 105 1.67 -6.51 6.15
CA PRO A 105 2.54 -7.51 5.52
C PRO A 105 2.91 -8.66 6.49
N ARG A 106 2.97 -8.41 7.80
CA ARG A 106 3.19 -9.42 8.85
C ARG A 106 2.14 -9.28 9.96
N ALA A 107 1.05 -10.03 9.84
CA ALA A 107 0.10 -10.19 10.94
C ALA A 107 0.55 -11.32 11.90
N PRO A 108 0.34 -11.18 13.22
CA PRO A 108 -0.36 -10.08 13.90
C PRO A 108 0.54 -8.88 14.25
N ASP A 109 1.86 -9.05 14.27
CA ASP A 109 2.83 -8.08 14.82
C ASP A 109 2.65 -6.65 14.28
N ASP A 110 2.46 -6.47 12.97
CA ASP A 110 2.29 -5.13 12.37
C ASP A 110 0.94 -4.49 12.73
N ILE A 111 -0.08 -5.31 13.04
CA ILE A 111 -1.37 -4.80 13.53
C ILE A 111 -1.19 -4.25 14.94
N GLU A 112 -0.48 -4.98 15.80
CA GLU A 112 -0.19 -4.54 17.17
C GLU A 112 0.62 -3.24 17.14
N GLU A 113 1.65 -3.16 16.31
CA GLU A 113 2.44 -1.93 16.16
C GLU A 113 1.61 -0.74 15.67
N PHE A 114 0.70 -0.95 14.71
CA PHE A 114 -0.20 0.09 14.24
C PHE A 114 -1.17 0.56 15.35
N ILE A 115 -1.74 -0.39 16.10
CA ILE A 115 -2.64 -0.09 17.22
C ILE A 115 -1.90 0.67 18.32
N ASP A 116 -0.68 0.28 18.64
CA ASP A 116 0.07 0.88 19.76
C ASP A 116 0.67 2.24 19.41
N LYS A 117 1.03 2.47 18.14
CA LYS A 117 1.78 3.67 17.74
C LYS A 117 0.99 4.66 16.90
N VAL A 118 0.10 4.21 16.02
CA VAL A 118 -0.63 5.10 15.09
C VAL A 118 -2.00 5.47 15.61
N VAL A 119 -2.77 4.50 16.12
CA VAL A 119 -4.13 4.76 16.64
C VAL A 119 -4.18 5.85 17.71
N PRO A 120 -3.25 5.94 18.69
CA PRO A 120 -3.25 7.02 19.67
C PRO A 120 -3.10 8.39 19.02
N ILE A 121 -2.26 8.52 17.98
CA ILE A 121 -2.08 9.78 17.24
C ILE A 121 -3.38 10.18 16.54
N LEU A 122 -4.08 9.21 15.91
CA LEU A 122 -5.37 9.46 15.26
C LEU A 122 -6.46 9.84 16.27
N GLN A 123 -6.43 9.27 17.47
CA GLN A 123 -7.35 9.60 18.57
C GLN A 123 -7.07 10.99 19.14
N ASP A 124 -5.80 11.32 19.40
CA ASP A 124 -5.37 12.62 19.91
C ASP A 124 -5.71 13.76 18.94
N ARG A 125 -5.66 13.48 17.63
CA ARG A 125 -6.07 14.41 16.57
C ARG A 125 -7.58 14.45 16.34
N GLY A 126 -8.36 13.66 17.07
CA GLY A 126 -9.83 13.67 17.02
C GLY A 126 -10.44 13.07 15.75
N VAL A 127 -9.65 12.36 14.94
CA VAL A 127 -10.10 11.75 13.68
C VAL A 127 -10.45 10.26 13.82
N TYR A 128 -10.16 9.68 14.98
CA TYR A 128 -10.49 8.30 15.29
C TYR A 128 -11.13 8.18 16.67
N ARG A 129 -12.09 7.28 16.78
CA ARG A 129 -12.85 7.05 18.02
C ARG A 129 -11.98 6.44 19.12
N SER A 130 -12.24 6.82 20.36
CA SER A 130 -11.61 6.24 21.57
C SER A 130 -12.49 5.20 22.28
N ARG A 131 -13.76 5.10 21.91
CA ARG A 131 -14.71 4.13 22.46
C ARG A 131 -15.78 3.75 21.44
N TYR A 132 -16.42 2.61 21.65
CA TYR A 132 -17.58 2.16 20.91
C TYR A 132 -18.79 2.20 21.84
N GLU A 133 -19.79 3.03 21.53
CA GLU A 133 -21.05 3.10 22.30
C GLU A 133 -22.18 2.34 21.60
N GLU A 134 -22.04 2.13 20.29
CA GLU A 134 -23.02 1.49 19.44
C GLU A 134 -23.02 -0.03 19.61
N ARG A 135 -24.20 -0.63 19.49
CA ARG A 135 -24.39 -2.07 19.73
C ARG A 135 -24.29 -2.88 18.45
N THR A 136 -24.47 -2.25 17.30
CA THR A 136 -24.37 -2.91 16.00
C THR A 136 -23.41 -2.19 15.07
N VAL A 137 -22.91 -2.91 14.07
CA VAL A 137 -22.08 -2.35 13.00
C VAL A 137 -22.85 -1.29 12.20
N ARG A 138 -24.16 -1.50 12.00
CA ARG A 138 -25.02 -0.56 11.28
C ARG A 138 -25.11 0.78 11.99
N GLU A 139 -25.36 0.75 13.31
CA GLU A 139 -25.38 1.95 14.16
C GLU A 139 -24.02 2.66 14.14
N ARG A 140 -22.92 1.92 14.30
CA ARG A 140 -21.55 2.46 14.29
C ARG A 140 -21.22 3.25 13.03
N TYR A 141 -21.75 2.83 11.88
CA TYR A 141 -21.54 3.51 10.60
C TYR A 141 -22.70 4.45 10.22
N GLY A 142 -23.66 4.70 11.11
CA GLY A 142 -24.80 5.59 10.83
C GLY A 142 -25.68 5.13 9.67
N LEU A 143 -25.68 3.84 9.36
CA LEU A 143 -26.37 3.30 8.19
C LEU A 143 -27.87 3.10 8.48
N PRO A 144 -28.79 3.42 7.55
CA PRO A 144 -30.23 3.23 7.74
C PRO A 144 -30.57 1.75 7.86
N TYR A 145 -31.65 1.42 8.56
CA TYR A 145 -32.22 0.07 8.49
C TYR A 145 -32.90 -0.12 7.13
N PRO A 146 -32.68 -1.27 6.45
CA PRO A 146 -33.46 -1.59 5.27
C PRO A 146 -34.96 -1.65 5.64
N PRO A 147 -35.85 -1.25 4.73
CA PRO A 147 -37.29 -1.30 4.96
C PRO A 147 -37.82 -2.73 5.17
#